data_AF-A0A7J8FHU1-F1
#
_entry.id   AF-A0A7J8FHU1-F1
#
_cell.length_a   1.000
_cell.length_b   1.000
_cell.length_c   1.000
_cell.angle_alpha   90.00
_cell.angle_beta   90.00
_cell.angle_gamma   90.00
#
_symmetry.space_group_name_H-M   'P 1'
#
loop_
_entity.id
_entity.type
_entity.pdbx_description
1 polymer ?
#
loop_
_entity_poly.entity_id
_entity_poly.type
_entity_poly.pdbx_seq_one_letter_code
_entity_poly.pdbx_strand_id
1 'polypeptide(L)'
;MEDHNEDESPKKSTLWQISNGTSSVIVSRKRPSEGNYQKEKDLCIKYFDQWSESDQVEFVEHLISRMCHYQHGHINSYLKPMLQRDFITALPEQGLDHIAENILSYLDARSLCAAELVCKEWQRVISEGMLWKKLIERMVRTDPLWKGLSERRGWDQYLFKNRPTDGPPNSFYRSLYPKIIQDIELPLDSSSSCAGSRHLCIPRFGPDEQLTLPFHLDPTEIG
;
A
#
# COMPACT_ATOMS: atom_id res chain seq x y z
N MET A 1 24.00 73.08 -2.75
CA MET A 1 24.14 72.79 -4.19
C MET A 1 24.83 71.44 -4.35
N GLU A 2 24.77 70.89 -5.57
CA GLU A 2 25.47 69.68 -6.04
C GLU A 2 24.88 68.34 -5.57
N ASP A 3 24.05 67.78 -6.45
CA ASP A 3 23.70 66.36 -6.56
C ASP A 3 24.89 65.52 -7.04
N HIS A 4 24.92 64.21 -6.73
CA HIS A 4 25.00 63.14 -7.76
C HIS A 4 24.83 61.70 -7.19
N ASN A 5 23.60 61.19 -7.29
CA ASN A 5 23.14 59.91 -7.88
C ASN A 5 23.89 58.56 -7.75
N GLU A 6 23.08 57.48 -7.76
CA GLU A 6 23.40 56.02 -7.96
C GLU A 6 24.11 55.31 -6.78
N ASP A 7 23.80 54.05 -6.39
CA ASP A 7 23.12 52.93 -7.07
C ASP A 7 22.28 52.07 -6.09
N GLU A 8 21.05 51.67 -6.48
CA GLU A 8 20.54 50.30 -6.21
C GLU A 8 19.39 49.94 -7.17
N SER A 9 19.33 48.69 -7.67
CA SER A 9 18.29 48.25 -8.61
C SER A 9 18.03 46.73 -8.62
N PRO A 10 16.81 46.30 -8.27
CA PRO A 10 16.32 44.95 -8.60
C PRO A 10 15.11 44.97 -9.55
N LYS A 11 15.39 44.77 -10.84
CA LYS A 11 14.66 43.87 -11.78
C LYS A 11 13.12 43.93 -11.79
N LYS A 12 12.59 44.65 -12.77
CA LYS A 12 11.17 44.69 -13.18
C LYS A 12 10.63 43.27 -13.44
N SER A 13 9.46 42.95 -12.88
CA SER A 13 8.63 41.80 -13.27
C SER A 13 7.38 42.29 -14.02
N THR A 14 6.97 41.56 -15.07
CA THR A 14 6.01 42.07 -16.07
C THR A 14 4.57 42.08 -15.56
N LEU A 15 3.94 43.26 -15.67
CA LEU A 15 2.56 43.53 -15.28
C LEU A 15 1.56 42.93 -16.29
N TRP A 16 0.99 41.76 -15.99
CA TRP A 16 -0.16 41.21 -16.72
C TRP A 16 -1.48 41.73 -16.12
N GLN A 17 -1.96 42.87 -16.62
CA GLN A 17 -3.29 43.39 -16.32
C GLN A 17 -4.36 42.56 -17.06
N ILE A 18 -5.19 41.83 -16.32
CA ILE A 18 -6.48 41.33 -16.81
C ILE A 18 -7.57 42.15 -16.10
N SER A 19 -8.45 42.76 -16.88
CA SER A 19 -9.40 43.77 -16.41
C SER A 19 -10.84 43.25 -16.34
N ASN A 20 -11.58 43.73 -15.34
CA ASN A 20 -13.04 43.61 -15.13
C ASN A 20 -13.62 42.19 -14.96
N GLY A 21 -14.64 42.07 -14.09
CA GLY A 21 -15.56 40.94 -14.26
C GLY A 21 -16.67 40.68 -13.24
N THR A 22 -16.51 40.93 -11.93
CA THR A 22 -17.65 40.86 -10.98
C THR A 22 -17.29 41.36 -9.58
N SER A 23 -18.12 42.24 -9.02
CA SER A 23 -18.05 42.61 -7.60
C SER A 23 -18.63 41.51 -6.74
N SER A 24 -17.80 40.57 -6.27
CA SER A 24 -18.18 39.66 -5.20
C SER A 24 -18.32 40.46 -3.90
N VAL A 25 -19.54 40.91 -3.62
CA VAL A 25 -19.87 41.59 -2.36
C VAL A 25 -19.82 40.53 -1.26
N ILE A 26 -18.65 40.39 -0.63
CA ILE A 26 -18.49 39.62 0.60
C ILE A 26 -19.26 40.39 1.68
N VAL A 27 -20.56 40.12 1.78
CA VAL A 27 -21.42 40.59 2.86
C VAL A 27 -20.94 39.92 4.13
N SER A 28 -20.00 40.59 4.80
CA SER A 28 -19.56 40.23 6.14
C SER A 28 -20.71 40.47 7.10
N ARG A 29 -21.63 39.50 7.17
CA ARG A 29 -22.77 39.50 8.07
C ARG A 29 -22.21 39.57 9.48
N LYS A 30 -22.33 40.75 10.12
CA LYS A 30 -22.18 40.87 11.58
C LYS A 30 -22.97 39.73 12.21
N ARG A 31 -22.35 38.97 13.12
CA ARG A 31 -23.11 38.03 13.96
C ARG A 31 -24.27 38.82 14.59
N PRO A 32 -25.52 38.36 14.46
CA PRO A 32 -26.58 38.78 15.38
C PRO A 32 -26.10 38.54 16.81
N SER A 33 -26.65 39.27 17.79
CA SER A 33 -26.31 39.06 19.20
C SER A 33 -26.46 37.58 19.57
N GLU A 34 -25.41 36.97 20.15
CA GLU A 34 -25.34 35.53 20.42
C GLU A 34 -26.62 34.96 21.08
N GLY A 35 -27.19 35.72 22.03
CA GLY A 35 -28.41 35.38 22.76
C GLY A 35 -29.74 35.47 21.99
N ASN A 36 -29.74 35.96 20.74
CA ASN A 36 -30.89 35.83 19.83
C ASN A 36 -30.73 34.61 18.92
N TYR A 37 -29.56 34.48 18.27
CA TYR A 37 -29.22 33.31 17.44
C TYR A 37 -29.41 31.99 18.18
N GLN A 38 -28.99 31.91 19.46
CA GLN A 38 -29.15 30.71 20.26
C GLN A 38 -30.64 30.35 20.48
N LYS A 39 -31.53 31.33 20.71
CA LYS A 39 -32.97 31.09 20.87
C LYS A 39 -33.63 30.62 19.57
N GLU A 40 -33.26 31.22 18.44
CA GLU A 40 -33.74 30.84 17.12
C GLU A 40 -33.29 29.41 16.75
N LYS A 41 -32.04 29.07 17.07
CA LYS A 41 -31.49 27.72 16.95
C LYS A 41 -32.24 26.72 17.84
N ASP A 42 -32.48 27.04 19.11
CA ASP A 42 -33.17 26.14 20.05
C ASP A 42 -34.63 25.89 19.67
N LEU A 43 -35.30 26.87 19.06
CA LEU A 43 -36.63 26.68 18.45
C LEU A 43 -36.57 25.82 17.19
N CYS A 44 -35.59 26.04 16.32
CA CYS A 44 -35.40 25.26 15.09
C CYS A 44 -35.16 23.77 15.39
N ILE A 45 -34.30 23.46 16.37
CA ILE A 45 -34.06 22.08 16.85
C ILE A 45 -35.36 21.46 17.36
N LYS A 46 -36.13 22.16 18.21
CA LYS A 46 -37.41 21.64 18.73
C LYS A 46 -38.43 21.33 17.64
N TYR A 47 -38.45 22.04 16.52
CA TYR A 47 -39.31 21.68 15.38
C TYR A 47 -38.75 20.48 14.62
N PHE A 48 -37.44 20.45 14.39
CA PHE A 48 -36.74 19.32 13.75
C PHE A 48 -37.00 17.98 14.47
N ASP A 49 -36.91 17.98 15.80
CA ASP A 49 -37.17 16.82 16.66
C ASP A 49 -38.63 16.30 16.60
N GLN A 50 -39.57 17.07 16.03
CA GLN A 50 -40.99 16.70 15.88
C GLN A 50 -41.36 16.26 14.45
N TRP A 51 -40.44 16.39 13.49
CA TRP A 51 -40.67 16.05 12.09
C TRP A 51 -40.35 14.57 11.80
N SER A 52 -40.83 14.02 10.68
CA SER A 52 -40.45 12.66 10.27
C SER A 52 -39.02 12.60 9.74
N GLU A 53 -38.42 11.42 9.70
CA GLU A 53 -37.08 11.21 9.12
C GLU A 53 -36.97 11.73 7.68
N SER A 54 -38.05 11.65 6.89
CA SER A 54 -38.10 12.18 5.52
C SER A 54 -38.07 13.71 5.50
N ASP A 55 -38.88 14.35 6.33
CA ASP A 55 -38.96 15.82 6.44
C ASP A 55 -37.64 16.41 6.98
N GLN A 56 -37.02 15.71 7.94
CA GLN A 56 -35.72 16.05 8.51
C GLN A 56 -34.63 16.04 7.43
N VAL A 57 -34.60 15.00 6.58
CA VAL A 57 -33.64 14.91 5.46
C VAL A 57 -33.91 16.00 4.42
N GLU A 58 -35.16 16.18 3.96
CA GLU A 58 -35.51 17.23 2.99
C GLU A 58 -35.12 18.63 3.50
N PHE A 59 -35.37 18.92 4.78
CA PHE A 59 -35.00 20.20 5.39
C PHE A 59 -33.48 20.40 5.45
N VAL A 60 -32.72 19.36 5.80
CA VAL A 60 -31.25 19.43 5.84
C VAL A 60 -30.66 19.58 4.43
N GLU A 61 -31.20 18.87 3.43
CA GLU A 61 -30.84 19.06 2.03
C GLU A 61 -31.15 20.48 1.55
N HIS A 62 -32.33 21.02 1.89
CA HIS A 62 -32.68 22.40 1.58
C HIS A 62 -31.72 23.38 2.25
N LEU A 63 -31.38 23.21 3.53
CA LEU A 63 -30.39 24.05 4.22
C LEU A 63 -29.02 23.99 3.54
N ILE A 64 -28.52 22.79 3.23
CA ILE A 64 -27.24 22.58 2.54
C ILE A 64 -27.24 23.24 1.16
N SER A 65 -28.33 23.13 0.40
CA SER A 65 -28.45 23.73 -0.95
C SER A 65 -28.24 25.25 -0.98
N ARG A 66 -28.47 25.94 0.15
CA ARG A 66 -28.33 27.40 0.29
C ARG A 66 -26.97 27.84 0.84
N MET A 67 -26.07 26.92 1.14
CA MET A 67 -24.72 27.21 1.63
C MET A 67 -23.71 27.30 0.49
N CYS A 68 -22.55 27.93 0.72
CA CYS A 68 -21.47 27.97 -0.26
C CYS A 68 -20.53 26.74 -0.17
N HIS A 69 -19.76 26.51 -1.24
CA HIS A 69 -18.81 25.40 -1.35
C HIS A 69 -17.85 25.25 -0.14
N TYR A 70 -17.42 26.36 0.48
CA TYR A 70 -16.60 26.33 1.69
C TYR A 70 -17.34 25.72 2.89
N GLN A 71 -18.62 26.08 3.08
CA GLN A 71 -19.48 25.49 4.11
C GLN A 71 -19.79 24.02 3.82
N HIS A 72 -19.99 23.66 2.54
CA HIS A 72 -20.14 22.25 2.13
C HIS A 72 -18.91 21.41 2.51
N GLY A 73 -17.70 21.94 2.28
CA GLY A 73 -16.45 21.32 2.71
C GLY A 73 -16.37 21.11 4.22
N HIS A 74 -16.81 22.09 5.02
CA HIS A 74 -16.87 21.98 6.47
C HIS A 74 -17.91 20.93 6.94
N ILE A 75 -19.11 20.92 6.37
CA ILE A 75 -20.16 19.94 6.70
C ILE A 75 -19.73 18.53 6.30
N ASN A 76 -19.17 18.34 5.10
CA ASN A 76 -18.61 17.05 4.66
C ASN A 76 -17.51 16.55 5.63
N SER A 77 -16.65 17.45 6.13
CA SER A 77 -15.61 17.10 7.09
C SER A 77 -16.17 16.70 8.47
N TYR A 78 -17.31 17.25 8.87
CA TYR A 78 -18.04 16.88 10.09
C TYR A 78 -18.83 15.56 9.93
N LEU A 79 -19.44 15.32 8.76
CA LEU A 79 -20.22 14.11 8.47
C LEU A 79 -19.35 12.88 8.22
N LYS A 80 -18.14 13.03 7.64
CA LYS A 80 -17.21 11.92 7.39
C LYS A 80 -17.03 10.96 8.57
N PRO A 81 -16.64 11.38 9.79
CA PRO A 81 -16.50 10.47 10.92
C PRO A 81 -17.82 9.84 11.42
N MET A 82 -18.98 10.38 11.04
CA MET A 82 -20.28 9.78 11.34
C MET A 82 -20.69 8.72 10.31
N LEU A 83 -20.26 8.86 9.05
CA LEU A 83 -20.65 8.01 7.92
C LEU A 83 -19.58 6.98 7.51
N GLN A 84 -18.31 7.19 7.90
CA GLN A 84 -17.16 6.36 7.50
C GLN A 84 -16.39 5.95 8.75
N ARG A 85 -16.36 4.64 9.04
CA ARG A 85 -15.50 4.06 10.08
C ARG A 85 -14.22 3.53 9.44
N ASP A 86 -13.08 4.09 9.82
CA ASP A 86 -11.79 3.51 9.49
C ASP A 86 -11.56 2.25 10.35
N PHE A 87 -11.87 1.09 9.81
CA PHE A 87 -11.68 -0.20 10.49
C PHE A 87 -10.21 -0.50 10.79
N ILE A 88 -9.26 -0.01 9.99
CA ILE A 88 -7.83 -0.33 10.15
C ILE A 88 -7.22 0.49 11.29
N THR A 89 -7.71 1.71 11.53
CA THR A 89 -7.38 2.49 12.74
C THR A 89 -8.18 2.01 13.97
N ALA A 90 -9.49 1.77 13.83
CA ALA A 90 -10.38 1.49 14.96
C ALA A 90 -10.29 0.06 15.53
N LEU A 91 -9.73 -0.93 14.80
CA LEU A 91 -9.54 -2.29 15.31
C LEU A 91 -8.34 -2.38 16.29
N PRO A 92 -7.13 -1.84 15.98
CA PRO A 92 -6.04 -1.67 16.94
C PRO A 92 -6.43 -0.96 18.24
N GLU A 93 -7.24 0.10 18.16
CA GLU A 93 -7.75 0.82 19.34
C GLU A 93 -8.57 -0.07 20.30
N GLN A 94 -9.05 -1.23 19.84
CA GLN A 94 -9.78 -2.22 20.64
C GLN A 94 -8.95 -3.50 20.92
N GLY A 95 -7.66 -3.52 20.59
CA GLY A 95 -6.79 -4.70 20.70
C GLY A 95 -7.10 -5.80 19.66
N LEU A 96 -7.74 -5.43 18.55
CA LEU A 96 -8.16 -6.32 17.47
C LEU A 96 -7.26 -6.21 16.24
N ASP A 97 -5.98 -5.87 16.42
CA ASP A 97 -4.95 -5.69 15.38
C ASP A 97 -4.94 -6.88 14.40
N HIS A 98 -5.02 -8.11 14.92
CA HIS A 98 -5.08 -9.34 14.12
C HIS A 98 -6.24 -9.38 13.11
N ILE A 99 -7.35 -8.67 13.36
CA ILE A 99 -8.48 -8.55 12.42
C ILE A 99 -8.14 -7.52 11.32
N ALA A 100 -7.52 -6.39 11.67
CA ALA A 100 -7.05 -5.41 10.68
C ALA A 100 -5.96 -6.01 9.77
N GLU A 101 -5.02 -6.76 10.36
CA GLU A 101 -4.03 -7.57 9.62
C GLU A 101 -4.70 -8.57 8.68
N ASN A 102 -5.74 -9.28 9.14
CA ASN A 102 -6.44 -10.27 8.33
C ASN A 102 -7.16 -9.61 7.14
N ILE A 103 -7.86 -8.50 7.36
CA ILE A 103 -8.51 -7.70 6.29
C ILE A 103 -7.47 -7.28 5.24
N LEU A 104 -6.37 -6.66 5.66
CA LEU A 104 -5.32 -6.18 4.76
C LEU A 104 -4.55 -7.33 4.09
N SER A 105 -4.51 -8.53 4.68
CA SER A 105 -3.86 -9.70 4.08
C SER A 105 -4.50 -10.13 2.75
N TYR A 106 -5.78 -9.83 2.52
CA TYR A 106 -6.48 -10.15 1.27
C TYR A 106 -6.05 -9.26 0.08
N LEU A 107 -5.40 -8.13 0.33
CA LEU A 107 -4.97 -7.20 -0.73
C LEU A 107 -3.93 -7.82 -1.68
N ASP A 108 -3.95 -7.36 -2.93
CA ASP A 108 -2.85 -7.57 -3.88
C ASP A 108 -1.70 -6.57 -3.62
N ALA A 109 -0.57 -6.74 -4.29
CA ALA A 109 0.58 -5.87 -4.09
C ALA A 109 0.33 -4.39 -4.43
N ARG A 110 -0.50 -4.08 -5.44
CA ARG A 110 -0.83 -2.69 -5.79
C ARG A 110 -1.78 -2.06 -4.77
N SER A 111 -2.80 -2.78 -4.34
CA SER A 111 -3.70 -2.31 -3.27
C SER A 111 -2.97 -2.19 -1.93
N LEU A 112 -2.01 -3.07 -1.63
CA LEU A 112 -1.18 -2.97 -0.43
C LEU A 112 -0.23 -1.74 -0.49
N CYS A 113 0.36 -1.43 -1.65
CA CYS A 113 1.10 -0.16 -1.83
C CYS A 113 0.21 1.07 -1.64
N ALA A 114 -1.05 1.03 -2.09
CA ALA A 114 -1.99 2.12 -1.86
C ALA A 114 -2.38 2.23 -0.37
N ALA A 115 -2.56 1.10 0.31
CA ALA A 115 -2.84 1.04 1.74
C ALA A 115 -1.70 1.63 2.59
N GLU A 116 -0.42 1.42 2.21
CA GLU A 116 0.76 2.06 2.83
C GLU A 116 0.73 3.61 2.78
N LEU A 117 -0.09 4.20 1.89
CA LEU A 117 -0.16 5.64 1.64
C LEU A 117 -1.43 6.31 2.18
N VAL A 118 -2.36 5.56 2.79
CA VAL A 118 -3.62 6.10 3.35
C VAL A 118 -3.33 7.01 4.55
N CYS A 119 -2.64 6.49 5.57
CA CYS A 119 -2.19 7.25 6.73
C CYS A 119 -1.07 6.51 7.47
N LYS A 120 -0.48 7.16 8.49
CA LYS A 120 0.57 6.56 9.33
C LYS A 120 0.13 5.29 10.06
N GLU A 121 -1.14 5.21 10.48
CA GLU A 121 -1.64 4.06 11.24
C GLU A 121 -1.85 2.84 10.33
N TRP A 122 -2.36 3.04 9.11
CA TRP A 122 -2.41 1.99 8.10
C TRP A 122 -0.99 1.47 7.79
N GLN A 123 -0.02 2.37 7.61
CA GLN A 123 1.39 2.00 7.44
C GLN A 123 1.94 1.21 8.65
N ARG A 124 1.59 1.62 9.89
CA ARG A 124 1.94 0.92 11.13
C ARG A 124 1.43 -0.53 11.11
N VAL A 125 0.13 -0.74 10.94
CA VAL A 125 -0.51 -2.07 10.90
C VAL A 125 0.08 -2.95 9.77
N ILE A 126 0.33 -2.38 8.59
CA ILE A 126 0.98 -3.10 7.47
C ILE A 126 2.40 -3.55 7.84
N SER A 127 3.13 -2.74 8.63
CA SER A 127 4.51 -3.00 9.03
C SER A 127 4.66 -3.97 10.19
N GLU A 128 3.89 -3.82 11.26
CA GLU A 128 3.92 -4.69 12.43
C GLU A 128 3.29 -6.06 12.13
N GLY A 129 2.20 -6.07 11.37
CA GLY A 129 1.56 -7.28 10.86
C GLY A 129 2.34 -8.04 9.79
N MET A 130 3.55 -7.58 9.44
CA MET A 130 4.46 -8.22 8.47
C MET A 130 3.80 -8.58 7.13
N LEU A 131 2.91 -7.71 6.61
CA LEU A 131 2.02 -8.09 5.51
C LEU A 131 2.75 -8.37 4.20
N TRP A 132 3.91 -7.74 3.94
CA TRP A 132 4.73 -8.09 2.77
C TRP A 132 5.35 -9.49 2.86
N LYS A 133 5.68 -9.97 4.08
CA LYS A 133 6.08 -11.37 4.28
C LYS A 133 4.91 -12.30 4.01
N LYS A 134 3.74 -12.05 4.60
CA LYS A 134 2.52 -12.87 4.40
C LYS A 134 2.09 -12.92 2.92
N LEU A 135 2.23 -11.80 2.19
CA LEU A 135 1.97 -11.72 0.75
C LEU A 135 2.90 -12.62 -0.05
N ILE A 136 4.22 -12.55 0.18
CA ILE A 136 5.21 -13.41 -0.49
C ILE A 136 4.98 -14.88 -0.12
N GLU A 137 4.73 -15.19 1.16
CA GLU A 137 4.40 -16.54 1.62
C GLU A 137 3.11 -17.10 1.01
N ARG A 138 2.13 -16.24 0.69
CA ARG A 138 0.94 -16.65 -0.06
C ARG A 138 1.31 -17.00 -1.50
N MET A 139 2.04 -16.12 -2.19
CA MET A 139 2.44 -16.37 -3.58
C MET A 139 3.28 -17.66 -3.72
N VAL A 140 4.26 -17.90 -2.84
CA VAL A 140 5.07 -19.14 -2.80
C VAL A 140 4.20 -20.39 -2.57
N ARG A 141 3.07 -20.28 -1.86
CA ARG A 141 2.13 -21.40 -1.66
C ARG A 141 1.18 -21.63 -2.84
N THR A 142 0.87 -20.60 -3.62
CA THR A 142 -0.10 -20.68 -4.73
C THR A 142 0.53 -20.82 -6.11
N ASP A 143 1.75 -20.33 -6.31
CA ASP A 143 2.43 -20.26 -7.60
C ASP A 143 3.75 -21.07 -7.59
N PRO A 144 3.84 -22.16 -8.39
CA PRO A 144 5.07 -22.95 -8.54
C PRO A 144 6.29 -22.15 -9.03
N LEU A 145 6.11 -21.06 -9.78
CA LEU A 145 7.21 -20.20 -10.22
C LEU A 145 7.83 -19.45 -9.04
N TRP A 146 7.00 -18.91 -8.15
CA TRP A 146 7.47 -18.23 -6.93
C TRP A 146 8.22 -19.18 -6.01
N LYS A 147 7.75 -20.43 -5.87
CA LYS A 147 8.46 -21.46 -5.12
C LYS A 147 9.80 -21.83 -5.77
N GLY A 148 9.82 -22.10 -7.08
CA GLY A 148 11.07 -22.39 -7.79
C GLY A 148 12.09 -21.26 -7.73
N LEU A 149 11.64 -20.00 -7.69
CA LEU A 149 12.49 -18.83 -7.47
C LEU A 149 12.93 -18.69 -6.01
N SER A 150 12.08 -18.97 -5.01
CA SER A 150 12.44 -18.86 -3.58
C SER A 150 13.57 -19.82 -3.22
N GLU A 151 13.50 -21.05 -3.73
CA GLU A 151 14.51 -22.09 -3.61
C GLU A 151 15.82 -21.69 -4.34
N ARG A 152 15.74 -21.34 -5.64
CA ARG A 152 16.92 -21.01 -6.47
C ARG A 152 17.67 -19.76 -6.03
N ARG A 153 16.97 -18.73 -5.56
CA ARG A 153 17.56 -17.48 -5.06
C ARG A 153 17.84 -17.52 -3.56
N GLY A 154 17.44 -18.58 -2.86
CA GLY A 154 17.70 -18.77 -1.44
C GLY A 154 17.03 -17.78 -0.50
N TRP A 155 15.96 -17.08 -0.91
CA TRP A 155 15.17 -16.22 0.00
C TRP A 155 14.07 -16.98 0.76
N ASP A 156 13.79 -18.22 0.39
CA ASP A 156 12.88 -19.12 1.13
C ASP A 156 13.28 -19.27 2.62
N GLN A 157 14.59 -19.23 2.92
CA GLN A 157 15.14 -19.34 4.28
C GLN A 157 14.66 -18.26 5.27
N TYR A 158 14.01 -17.19 4.79
CA TYR A 158 13.44 -16.13 5.63
C TYR A 158 11.91 -16.26 5.81
N LEU A 159 11.26 -17.08 5.00
CA LEU A 159 9.83 -17.35 5.02
C LEU A 159 9.48 -18.46 6.02
N PHE A 160 8.19 -18.57 6.38
CA PHE A 160 7.59 -19.60 7.23
C PHE A 160 8.19 -19.74 8.64
N LYS A 161 9.14 -18.88 9.01
CA LYS A 161 9.66 -18.72 10.38
C LYS A 161 8.61 -18.06 11.27
N ASN A 162 8.12 -18.81 12.25
CA ASN A 162 7.08 -18.38 13.20
C ASN A 162 7.57 -17.40 14.30
N ARG A 163 8.88 -17.16 14.42
CA ARG A 163 9.44 -16.21 15.40
C ARG A 163 9.73 -14.86 14.72
N PRO A 164 9.14 -13.74 15.18
CA PRO A 164 9.43 -12.42 14.63
C PRO A 164 10.82 -11.88 15.05
N THR A 165 11.38 -12.36 16.16
CA THR A 165 12.69 -11.93 16.68
C THR A 165 13.88 -12.35 15.82
N ASP A 166 13.74 -13.43 15.06
CA ASP A 166 14.84 -14.10 14.35
C ASP A 166 14.75 -13.87 12.82
N GLY A 167 13.95 -12.90 12.39
CA GLY A 167 13.62 -12.62 11.00
C GLY A 167 13.97 -11.20 10.53
N PRO A 168 14.19 -10.99 9.22
CA PRO A 168 14.27 -9.65 8.65
C PRO A 168 13.01 -8.79 8.95
N PRO A 169 13.14 -7.45 9.02
CA PRO A 169 12.00 -6.54 9.22
C PRO A 169 11.08 -6.48 7.99
N ASN A 170 9.84 -5.99 8.13
CA ASN A 170 8.89 -5.87 7.02
C ASN A 170 9.45 -5.09 5.80
N SER A 171 10.29 -4.08 6.04
CA SER A 171 10.98 -3.31 5.01
C SER A 171 11.88 -4.15 4.09
N PHE A 172 12.47 -5.24 4.58
CA PHE A 172 13.20 -6.20 3.76
C PHE A 172 12.27 -6.83 2.72
N TYR A 173 11.16 -7.43 3.15
CA TYR A 173 10.18 -8.07 2.26
C TYR A 173 9.54 -7.07 1.29
N ARG A 174 9.26 -5.85 1.75
CA ARG A 174 8.77 -4.74 0.91
C ARG A 174 9.75 -4.36 -0.21
N SER A 175 11.05 -4.44 0.06
CA SER A 175 12.13 -4.22 -0.91
C SER A 175 12.46 -5.45 -1.78
N LEU A 176 12.10 -6.64 -1.31
CA LEU A 176 12.29 -7.91 -2.01
C LEU A 176 11.20 -8.14 -3.06
N TYR A 177 9.94 -7.81 -2.76
CA TYR A 177 8.81 -7.99 -3.68
C TYR A 177 9.08 -7.44 -5.10
N PRO A 178 9.48 -6.16 -5.32
CA PRO A 178 9.74 -5.67 -6.67
C PRO A 178 10.93 -6.36 -7.36
N LYS A 179 11.89 -6.91 -6.61
CA LYS A 179 13.00 -7.70 -7.18
C LYS A 179 12.54 -9.08 -7.64
N ILE A 180 11.59 -9.70 -6.93
CA ILE A 180 10.96 -10.95 -7.37
C ILE A 180 10.15 -10.72 -8.65
N ILE A 181 9.38 -9.62 -8.72
CA ILE A 181 8.69 -9.24 -9.96
C ILE A 181 9.67 -9.00 -11.11
N GLN A 182 10.78 -8.30 -10.87
CA GLN A 182 11.82 -8.10 -11.88
C GLN A 182 12.46 -9.42 -12.35
N ASP A 183 12.71 -10.38 -11.44
CA ASP A 183 13.21 -11.72 -11.77
C ASP A 183 12.20 -12.56 -12.60
N ILE A 184 10.90 -12.27 -12.49
CA ILE A 184 9.82 -12.92 -13.24
C ILE A 184 9.60 -12.25 -14.61
N GLU A 185 9.61 -10.93 -14.67
CA GLU A 185 9.39 -10.13 -15.90
C GLU A 185 10.64 -10.07 -16.79
N LEU A 186 11.84 -10.18 -16.21
CA LEU A 186 13.12 -10.26 -16.91
C LEU A 186 13.89 -11.54 -16.50
N PRO A 187 13.45 -12.73 -16.95
CA PRO A 187 14.23 -13.95 -16.76
C PRO A 187 15.64 -13.78 -17.34
N LEU A 188 16.65 -14.15 -16.54
CA LEU A 188 18.06 -14.11 -16.96
C LEU A 188 18.38 -15.08 -18.11
N ASP A 189 17.43 -15.95 -18.48
CA ASP A 189 17.48 -16.82 -19.66
C ASP A 189 17.24 -16.07 -21.00
N SER A 190 17.10 -14.75 -20.99
CA SER A 190 17.22 -13.91 -22.20
C SER A 190 18.64 -13.90 -22.80
N SER A 191 19.62 -14.55 -22.16
CA SER A 191 20.89 -14.96 -22.78
C SER A 191 20.86 -16.36 -23.43
N SER A 192 19.70 -17.00 -23.57
CA SER A 192 19.55 -18.31 -24.24
C SER A 192 19.54 -18.18 -25.77
N SER A 193 20.59 -17.53 -26.28
CA SER A 193 21.03 -17.58 -27.67
C SER A 193 22.51 -17.95 -27.66
N CYS A 194 22.84 -19.13 -28.19
CA CYS A 194 24.21 -19.66 -28.36
C CYS A 194 25.03 -19.95 -27.09
N ALA A 195 24.66 -20.96 -26.28
CA ALA A 195 25.60 -21.61 -25.35
C ALA A 195 25.28 -23.08 -24.99
N GLY A 196 25.61 -24.02 -25.91
CA GLY A 196 25.98 -25.41 -25.58
C GLY A 196 24.92 -26.34 -24.99
N SER A 197 24.43 -27.29 -25.79
CA SER A 197 23.62 -28.44 -25.35
C SER A 197 24.36 -29.31 -24.33
N ARG A 198 24.13 -29.08 -23.03
CA ARG A 198 24.51 -30.03 -21.97
C ARG A 198 23.56 -31.23 -21.99
N HIS A 199 23.74 -32.10 -22.97
CA HIS A 199 23.25 -33.48 -22.86
C HIS A 199 23.75 -34.06 -21.53
N LEU A 200 22.87 -34.79 -20.82
CA LEU A 200 23.34 -35.66 -19.75
C LEU A 200 24.22 -36.72 -20.41
N CYS A 201 25.53 -36.64 -20.18
CA CYS A 201 26.46 -37.73 -20.44
C CYS A 201 26.17 -38.86 -19.45
N ILE A 202 25.12 -39.63 -19.72
CA ILE A 202 24.97 -40.98 -19.18
C ILE A 202 26.26 -41.72 -19.55
N PRO A 203 27.01 -42.29 -18.60
CA PRO A 203 28.23 -43.03 -18.93
C PRO A 203 27.90 -44.29 -19.72
N ARG A 204 27.92 -44.19 -21.05
CA ARG A 204 28.00 -45.36 -21.92
C ARG A 204 29.38 -45.98 -21.71
N PHE A 205 29.41 -47.09 -20.98
CA PHE A 205 30.48 -48.06 -21.11
C PHE A 205 30.63 -48.40 -22.61
N GLY A 206 31.83 -48.20 -23.14
CA GLY A 206 32.20 -48.78 -24.42
C GLY A 206 32.40 -50.29 -24.26
N PRO A 207 32.12 -51.11 -25.29
CA PRO A 207 32.63 -52.47 -25.33
C PRO A 207 34.15 -52.48 -25.53
N ASP A 208 34.73 -53.66 -25.37
CA ASP A 208 36.09 -54.03 -25.79
C ASP A 208 37.26 -53.31 -25.12
N GLU A 209 37.64 -53.79 -23.93
CA GLU A 209 38.96 -54.44 -23.83
C GLU A 209 38.98 -55.60 -22.80
N GLN A 210 39.37 -56.78 -23.31
CA GLN A 210 40.03 -57.91 -22.64
C GLN A 210 39.42 -58.52 -21.35
N LEU A 211 38.72 -59.65 -21.52
CA LEU A 211 38.62 -60.67 -20.47
C LEU A 211 39.99 -61.35 -20.26
N THR A 212 40.60 -61.15 -19.10
CA THR A 212 41.61 -62.08 -18.54
C THR A 212 41.15 -62.54 -17.16
N LEU A 213 40.47 -63.68 -17.11
CA LEU A 213 40.05 -64.33 -15.86
C LEU A 213 41.25 -65.03 -15.19
N PRO A 214 41.62 -64.68 -13.96
CA PRO A 214 42.48 -65.52 -13.14
C PRO A 214 41.66 -66.68 -12.57
N PHE A 215 41.52 -67.75 -13.35
CA PHE A 215 41.06 -69.05 -12.83
C PHE A 215 42.13 -69.65 -11.93
N HIS A 216 42.12 -69.29 -10.63
CA HIS A 216 42.78 -70.07 -9.61
C HIS A 216 41.76 -71.04 -9.00
N LEU A 217 41.81 -72.30 -9.43
CA LEU A 217 41.24 -73.37 -8.61
C LEU A 217 42.26 -73.70 -7.51
N ASP A 218 41.84 -73.67 -6.26
CA ASP A 218 42.48 -74.45 -5.21
C ASP A 218 41.81 -75.83 -5.13
N PRO A 219 42.58 -76.94 -5.05
CA PRO A 219 42.06 -78.27 -4.75
C PRO A 219 42.01 -78.52 -3.23
N THR A 220 41.27 -79.54 -2.78
CA THR A 220 41.03 -79.93 -1.36
C THR A 220 40.27 -78.85 -0.56
N GLU A 221 39.28 -79.08 0.31
CA GLU A 221 38.74 -80.22 1.11
C GLU A 221 37.20 -79.99 1.28
N ILE A 222 36.27 -80.89 1.67
CA ILE A 222 36.15 -82.32 2.06
C ILE A 222 34.76 -82.80 1.54
N GLY A 223 34.54 -84.10 1.31
CA GLY A 223 33.18 -84.67 1.15
C GLY A 223 33.12 -86.05 0.50
#